data_AF-A0A2G2HSB3-F1
#
_entry.id   AF-A0A2G2HSB3-F1
#
_cell.length_a   1.000
_cell.length_b   1.000
_cell.length_c   1.000
_cell.angle_alpha   90.00
_cell.angle_beta   90.00
_cell.angle_gamma   90.00
#
_symmetry.space_group_name_H-M   'P 1'
#
loop_
_entity.id
_entity.type
_entity.pdbx_description
1 polymer ?
#
loop_
_entity_poly.entity_id
_entity_poly.type
_entity_poly.pdbx_seq_one_letter_code
_entity_poly.pdbx_strand_id
1 'polypeptide(L)'
;MTLEQQAAWDRFQAETADARQPYDIFAFGDGPALADELLALVLSGTKQATAARLNLYKTMGMRPPAPGDLSLVLDGRGRPACVIETTRVEIAPFNTAPEDFAWAEGEGDRSLEHWQAAHLSYFHRECAREGSFFSEDEPIVFERFRLIWTPGTQ
;
A
#
# COMPACT_ATOMS: atom_id res chain seq x y z
N MET A 1 10.25 13.86 -4.20
CA MET A 1 9.35 14.54 -3.24
C MET A 1 8.96 15.90 -3.76
N THR A 2 7.68 16.25 -3.66
CA THR A 2 7.23 17.66 -3.74
C THR A 2 7.60 18.40 -2.45
N LEU A 3 7.45 19.73 -2.42
CA LEU A 3 7.68 20.52 -1.21
C LEU A 3 6.75 20.10 -0.06
N GLU A 4 5.48 19.81 -0.35
CA GLU A 4 4.53 19.34 0.66
C GLU A 4 4.93 17.97 1.22
N GLN A 5 5.35 17.04 0.36
CA GLN A 5 5.83 15.71 0.78
C GLN A 5 7.09 15.81 1.64
N GLN A 6 8.05 16.67 1.26
CA GLN A 6 9.25 16.90 2.06
C GLN A 6 8.89 17.49 3.43
N ALA A 7 8.03 18.51 3.47
CA ALA A 7 7.61 19.14 4.73
C ALA A 7 6.89 18.16 5.67
N ALA A 8 6.03 17.28 5.12
CA ALA A 8 5.38 16.24 5.90
C ALA A 8 6.38 15.22 6.46
N TRP A 9 7.37 14.82 5.65
CA TRP A 9 8.42 13.89 6.10
C TRP A 9 9.31 14.50 7.18
N ASP A 10 9.75 15.74 6.99
CA ASP A 10 10.57 16.47 7.98
C ASP A 10 9.83 16.57 9.32
N ARG A 11 8.50 16.80 9.28
CA ARG A 11 7.65 16.82 10.48
C ARG A 11 7.59 15.45 11.15
N PHE A 12 7.39 14.37 10.38
CA PHE A 12 7.46 13.01 10.90
C PHE A 12 8.79 12.74 11.63
N GLN A 13 9.91 13.06 10.99
CA GLN A 13 11.24 12.84 11.57
C GLN A 13 11.46 13.67 12.84
N ALA A 14 10.99 14.93 12.86
CA ALA A 14 11.08 15.80 14.03
C ALA A 14 10.22 15.32 15.21
N GLU A 15 9.00 14.85 14.96
CA GLU A 15 8.06 14.42 16.00
C GLU A 15 8.38 13.03 16.56
N THR A 16 9.01 12.15 15.76
CA THR A 16 9.30 10.76 16.13
C THR A 16 10.77 10.49 16.46
N ALA A 17 11.67 11.44 16.15
CA ALA A 17 13.12 11.27 16.15
C ALA A 17 13.62 10.13 15.24
N ASP A 18 12.80 9.69 14.28
CA ASP A 18 13.17 8.68 13.29
C ASP A 18 13.89 9.33 12.10
N ALA A 19 15.14 8.95 11.86
CA ALA A 19 15.96 9.52 10.78
C ALA A 19 15.93 8.69 9.48
N ARG A 20 15.15 7.61 9.43
CA ARG A 20 15.02 6.77 8.23
C ARG A 20 14.47 7.58 7.05
N GLN A 21 14.94 7.26 5.85
CA GLN A 21 14.44 7.84 4.61
C GLN A 21 13.22 7.06 4.12
N PRO A 22 12.31 7.69 3.37
CA PRO A 22 11.16 6.97 2.83
C PRO A 22 11.66 5.95 1.80
N TYR A 23 11.20 4.71 1.95
CA TYR A 23 11.34 3.68 0.92
C TYR A 23 10.45 4.01 -0.29
N ASP A 24 9.21 4.46 -0.04
CA ASP A 24 8.27 4.84 -1.09
C ASP A 24 7.36 6.02 -0.68
N ILE A 25 6.76 6.66 -1.69
CA ILE A 25 5.79 7.74 -1.55
C ILE A 25 4.67 7.49 -2.56
N PHE A 26 3.53 7.00 -2.08
CA PHE A 26 2.49 6.47 -2.95
C PHE A 26 1.09 6.74 -2.42
N ALA A 27 0.09 6.60 -3.29
CA ALA A 27 -1.32 6.54 -2.93
C ALA A 27 -1.83 5.12 -3.19
N PHE A 28 -2.73 4.61 -2.35
CA PHE A 28 -3.37 3.30 -2.58
C PHE A 28 -4.30 3.33 -3.80
N GLY A 29 -4.49 2.18 -4.45
CA GLY A 29 -5.40 2.03 -5.57
C GLY A 29 -4.94 2.69 -6.88
N ASP A 30 -5.78 2.63 -7.91
CA ASP A 30 -5.47 3.07 -9.28
C ASP A 30 -6.18 4.37 -9.70
N GLY A 31 -6.72 5.13 -8.73
CA GLY A 31 -7.35 6.43 -8.95
C GLY A 31 -7.74 7.19 -7.67
N PRO A 32 -8.05 8.50 -7.76
CA PRO A 32 -8.26 9.38 -6.60
C PRO A 32 -9.31 8.91 -5.59
N ALA A 33 -10.47 8.46 -6.07
CA ALA A 33 -11.56 8.06 -5.19
C ALA A 33 -11.20 6.80 -4.38
N LEU A 34 -10.57 5.82 -5.03
CA LEU A 34 -10.12 4.59 -4.36
C LEU A 34 -8.97 4.89 -3.39
N ALA A 35 -8.06 5.80 -3.75
CA ALA A 35 -7.00 6.24 -2.83
C ALA A 35 -7.55 6.82 -1.53
N ASP A 36 -8.56 7.70 -1.61
CA ASP A 36 -9.19 8.29 -0.43
C ASP A 36 -9.94 7.24 0.41
N GLU A 37 -10.64 6.30 -0.24
CA GLU A 37 -11.35 5.20 0.42
C GLU A 37 -10.38 4.30 1.20
N LEU A 38 -9.32 3.83 0.55
CA LEU A 38 -8.33 2.95 1.15
C LEU A 38 -7.52 3.65 2.23
N LEU A 39 -7.19 4.93 2.03
CA LEU A 39 -6.55 5.75 3.04
C LEU A 39 -7.40 5.87 4.31
N ALA A 40 -8.73 6.05 4.19
CA ALA A 40 -9.62 6.10 5.35
C ALA A 40 -9.58 4.79 6.17
N LEU A 41 -9.47 3.64 5.49
CA LEU A 41 -9.29 2.35 6.16
C LEU A 41 -7.94 2.27 6.90
N VAL A 42 -6.86 2.81 6.33
CA VAL A 42 -5.54 2.88 7.00
C VAL A 42 -5.60 3.77 8.24
N LEU A 43 -6.18 4.96 8.11
CA LEU A 43 -6.28 5.95 9.19
C LEU A 43 -7.17 5.47 10.35
N SER A 44 -8.18 4.65 10.07
CA SER A 44 -8.99 4.01 11.11
C SER A 44 -8.33 2.78 11.75
N GLY A 45 -7.18 2.34 11.24
CA GLY A 45 -6.49 1.11 11.67
C GLY A 45 -7.13 -0.18 11.16
N THR A 46 -8.12 -0.09 10.27
CA THR A 46 -8.78 -1.26 9.68
C THR A 46 -7.90 -1.94 8.64
N LYS A 47 -7.30 -1.16 7.72
CA LYS A 47 -6.36 -1.65 6.71
C LYS A 47 -4.93 -1.62 7.27
N GLN A 48 -4.34 -2.79 7.40
CA GLN A 48 -2.98 -3.04 7.91
C GLN A 48 -2.19 -3.97 6.97
N ALA A 49 -2.69 -4.18 5.76
CA ALA A 49 -2.05 -4.97 4.74
C ALA A 49 -2.32 -4.39 3.35
N THR A 50 -1.45 -4.70 2.38
CA THR A 50 -1.60 -4.33 0.98
C THR A 50 -0.95 -5.37 0.07
N ALA A 51 -1.53 -5.58 -1.11
CA ALA A 51 -1.00 -6.51 -2.11
C ALA A 51 -0.57 -5.77 -3.38
N ALA A 52 0.55 -6.17 -3.96
CA ALA A 52 1.03 -5.65 -5.25
C ALA A 52 1.65 -6.76 -6.10
N ARG A 53 1.52 -6.68 -7.43
CA ARG A 53 2.23 -7.60 -8.34
C ARG A 53 3.74 -7.45 -8.16
N LEU A 54 4.46 -8.55 -8.02
CA LEU A 54 5.93 -8.51 -7.92
C LEU A 54 6.56 -7.81 -9.14
N ASN A 55 5.93 -7.93 -10.31
CA ASN A 55 6.40 -7.29 -11.53
C ASN A 55 6.39 -5.76 -11.47
N LEU A 56 5.50 -5.15 -10.69
CA LEU A 56 5.40 -3.69 -10.52
C LEU A 56 6.74 -3.12 -10.06
N TYR A 57 7.35 -3.73 -9.04
CA TYR A 57 8.64 -3.29 -8.49
C TYR A 57 9.75 -3.35 -9.53
N LYS A 58 9.78 -4.39 -10.38
CA LYS A 58 10.76 -4.51 -11.47
C LYS A 58 10.60 -3.37 -12.48
N THR A 59 9.36 -3.08 -12.89
CA THR A 59 9.04 -1.99 -13.82
C THR A 59 9.42 -0.62 -13.25
N MET A 60 9.23 -0.43 -11.94
CA MET A 60 9.61 0.80 -11.23
C MET A 60 11.13 0.90 -10.94
N GLY A 61 11.91 -0.15 -11.20
CA GLY A 61 13.33 -0.19 -10.84
C GLY A 61 13.56 -0.26 -9.32
N MET A 62 12.59 -0.77 -8.58
CA MET A 62 12.60 -0.87 -7.12
C MET A 62 12.69 -2.35 -6.68
N ARG A 63 13.22 -2.57 -5.46
CA ARG A 63 13.02 -3.86 -4.77
C ARG A 63 11.63 -3.90 -4.14
N PRO A 64 11.03 -5.07 -3.84
CA PRO A 64 9.89 -5.16 -2.92
C PRO A 64 10.22 -4.53 -1.55
N PRO A 65 9.20 -4.11 -0.77
CA PRO A 65 9.38 -3.62 0.59
C PRO A 65 10.00 -4.69 1.49
N ALA A 66 10.58 -4.25 2.60
CA ALA A 66 11.19 -5.09 3.62
C ALA A 66 10.76 -4.61 5.01
N PRO A 67 10.69 -5.50 6.03
CA PRO A 67 10.40 -5.08 7.39
C PRO A 67 11.29 -3.92 7.86
N GLY A 68 10.66 -2.87 8.39
CA GLY A 68 11.30 -1.63 8.81
C GLY A 68 11.39 -0.54 7.74
N ASP A 69 10.97 -0.81 6.50
CA ASP A 69 10.77 0.24 5.50
C ASP A 69 9.63 1.18 5.91
N LEU A 70 9.81 2.46 5.61
CA LEU A 70 8.82 3.49 5.87
C LEU A 70 8.30 4.06 4.55
N SER A 71 6.99 4.22 4.44
CA SER A 71 6.37 4.80 3.24
C SER A 71 5.47 5.97 3.61
N LEU A 72 5.58 7.06 2.85
CA LEU A 72 4.67 8.21 2.96
C LEU A 72 3.44 7.95 2.10
N VAL A 73 2.29 7.76 2.74
CA VAL A 73 1.02 7.54 2.05
C VAL A 73 0.38 8.89 1.71
N LEU A 74 -0.10 9.01 0.48
CA LEU A 74 -0.78 10.18 -0.06
C LEU A 74 -2.30 9.96 -0.15
N ASP A 75 -3.06 11.06 -0.10
CA ASP A 75 -4.49 11.08 -0.45
C ASP A 75 -4.71 11.03 -1.97
N GLY A 76 -5.98 10.93 -2.39
CA GLY A 76 -6.38 10.89 -3.80
C GLY A 76 -6.04 12.16 -4.58
N ARG A 77 -5.63 13.24 -3.90
CA ARG A 77 -5.16 14.49 -4.50
C ARG A 77 -3.63 14.60 -4.50
N GLY A 78 -2.93 13.56 -4.06
CA GLY A 78 -1.47 13.50 -3.98
C GLY A 78 -0.87 14.24 -2.77
N ARG A 79 -1.68 14.59 -1.77
CA ARG A 79 -1.21 15.29 -0.55
C ARG A 79 -0.80 14.28 0.52
N PRO A 80 0.26 14.56 1.30
CA PRO A 80 0.70 13.66 2.38
C PRO A 80 -0.38 13.44 3.44
N ALA A 81 -0.64 12.17 3.77
CA ALA A 81 -1.71 11.79 4.68
C ALA A 81 -1.23 11.01 5.91
N CYS A 82 -0.28 10.09 5.77
CA CYS A 82 0.29 9.37 6.91
C CYS A 82 1.63 8.69 6.57
N VAL A 83 2.34 8.19 7.58
CA VAL A 83 3.49 7.31 7.40
C VAL A 83 3.16 5.93 7.96
N ILE A 84 3.42 4.90 7.15
CA ILE A 84 3.31 3.49 7.53
C ILE A 84 4.70 2.87 7.61
N GLU A 85 4.83 1.84 8.45
CA GLU A 85 6.01 0.99 8.53
C GLU A 85 5.66 -0.44 8.13
N THR A 86 6.39 -0.97 7.16
CA THR A 86 6.32 -2.39 6.78
C THR A 86 6.76 -3.26 7.96
N THR A 87 5.93 -4.23 8.34
CA THR A 87 6.21 -5.15 9.45
C THR A 87 6.53 -6.57 8.99
N ARG A 88 5.94 -6.99 7.87
CA ARG A 88 6.19 -8.31 7.27
C ARG A 88 5.93 -8.24 5.77
N VAL A 89 6.72 -8.98 5.00
CA VAL A 89 6.52 -9.17 3.57
C VAL A 89 6.62 -10.65 3.26
N GLU A 90 5.71 -11.13 2.43
CA GLU A 90 5.71 -12.48 1.88
C GLU A 90 5.48 -12.40 0.38
N ILE A 91 6.17 -13.23 -0.39
CA ILE A 91 6.00 -13.31 -1.83
C ILE A 91 5.50 -14.71 -2.15
N ALA A 92 4.27 -14.79 -2.63
CA ALA A 92 3.61 -16.04 -2.96
C ALA A 92 2.64 -15.86 -4.14
N PRO A 93 2.17 -16.93 -4.79
CA PRO A 93 1.17 -16.82 -5.86
C PRO A 93 -0.13 -16.18 -5.36
N PHE A 94 -0.84 -15.45 -6.22
CA PHE A 94 -2.10 -14.77 -5.88
C PHE A 94 -3.14 -15.71 -5.25
N ASN A 95 -3.30 -16.92 -5.78
CA ASN A 95 -4.24 -17.92 -5.29
C ASN A 95 -3.92 -18.49 -3.88
N THR A 96 -2.82 -18.07 -3.26
CA THR A 96 -2.42 -18.51 -1.90
C THR A 96 -2.70 -17.49 -0.81
N ALA A 97 -3.37 -16.37 -1.12
CA ALA A 97 -3.68 -15.34 -0.14
C ALA A 97 -4.45 -15.92 1.05
N PRO A 98 -3.96 -15.76 2.29
CA PRO A 98 -4.61 -16.35 3.45
C PRO A 98 -5.76 -15.46 3.94
N GLU A 99 -6.79 -16.06 4.56
CA GLU A 99 -7.99 -15.33 5.02
C GLU A 99 -7.65 -14.21 6.02
N ASP A 100 -6.64 -14.41 6.88
CA ASP A 100 -6.18 -13.40 7.82
C ASP A 100 -5.48 -12.22 7.13
N PHE A 101 -4.98 -12.40 5.91
CA PHE A 101 -4.47 -11.31 5.09
C PHE A 101 -5.60 -10.48 4.51
N ALA A 102 -6.58 -11.12 3.86
CA ALA A 102 -7.78 -10.45 3.34
C ALA A 102 -8.50 -9.65 4.44
N TRP A 103 -8.64 -10.26 5.62
CA TRP A 103 -9.22 -9.59 6.79
C TRP A 103 -8.44 -8.35 7.22
N ALA A 104 -7.11 -8.44 7.23
CA ALA A 104 -6.23 -7.35 7.63
C ALA A 104 -6.11 -6.26 6.57
N GLU A 105 -6.35 -6.58 5.30
CA GLU A 105 -6.46 -5.58 4.25
C GLU A 105 -7.74 -4.75 4.38
N GLY A 106 -8.79 -5.34 4.94
CA GLY A 106 -9.88 -4.59 5.55
C GLY A 106 -10.88 -3.96 4.58
N GLU A 107 -10.79 -4.29 3.28
CA GLU A 107 -11.68 -3.81 2.23
C GLU A 107 -13.01 -4.59 2.19
N GLY A 108 -14.08 -3.92 1.75
CA GLY A 108 -15.40 -4.53 1.60
C GLY A 108 -15.93 -5.18 2.88
N ASP A 109 -16.35 -6.44 2.77
CA ASP A 109 -16.82 -7.26 3.91
C ASP A 109 -15.69 -8.00 4.63
N ARG A 110 -14.43 -7.76 4.23
CA ARG A 110 -13.20 -8.35 4.78
C ARG A 110 -13.09 -9.87 4.58
N SER A 111 -13.90 -10.44 3.70
CA SER A 111 -13.81 -11.85 3.33
C SER A 111 -12.71 -12.09 2.29
N LEU A 112 -12.18 -13.32 2.26
CA LEU A 112 -11.25 -13.75 1.21
C LEU A 112 -11.91 -13.74 -0.18
N GLU A 113 -13.20 -14.08 -0.27
CA GLU A 113 -13.94 -14.07 -1.53
C GLU A 113 -14.03 -12.65 -2.12
N HIS A 114 -14.40 -11.67 -1.29
CA HIS A 114 -14.40 -10.26 -1.71
C HIS A 114 -13.00 -9.80 -2.12
N TRP A 115 -12.00 -10.12 -1.32
CA TRP A 115 -10.60 -9.78 -1.59
C TRP A 115 -10.15 -10.31 -2.96
N GLN A 116 -10.41 -11.59 -3.26
CA GLN A 116 -10.05 -12.23 -4.51
C GLN A 116 -10.74 -11.54 -5.70
N ALA A 117 -12.05 -11.30 -5.60
CA ALA A 117 -12.82 -10.65 -6.66
C ALA A 117 -12.33 -9.21 -6.94
N ALA A 118 -12.09 -8.43 -5.88
CA ALA A 118 -11.60 -7.06 -5.99
C ALA A 118 -10.20 -7.00 -6.62
N HIS A 119 -9.28 -7.85 -6.14
CA HIS A 119 -7.90 -7.88 -6.62
C HIS A 119 -7.77 -8.44 -8.03
N LEU A 120 -8.55 -9.46 -8.41
CA LEU A 120 -8.59 -9.93 -9.79
C LEU A 120 -9.01 -8.79 -10.73
N SER A 121 -10.06 -8.06 -10.37
CA SER A 121 -10.52 -6.92 -11.17
C SER A 121 -9.45 -5.82 -11.25
N TYR A 122 -8.77 -5.53 -10.13
CA TYR A 122 -7.69 -4.54 -10.07
C TYR A 122 -6.49 -4.96 -10.93
N PHE A 123 -5.93 -6.15 -10.74
CA PHE A 123 -4.76 -6.62 -11.48
C PHE A 123 -5.04 -6.81 -12.97
N HIS A 124 -6.27 -7.20 -13.36
CA HIS A 124 -6.66 -7.19 -14.77
C HIS A 124 -6.61 -5.79 -15.38
N ARG A 125 -7.05 -4.75 -14.66
CA ARG A 125 -6.94 -3.36 -15.15
C ARG A 125 -5.49 -2.92 -15.27
N GLU A 126 -4.65 -3.26 -14.29
CA GLU A 126 -3.22 -2.92 -14.35
C GLU A 126 -2.53 -3.59 -15.55
N CYS A 127 -2.65 -4.91 -15.68
CA CYS A 127 -2.08 -5.67 -16.79
C CYS A 127 -2.59 -5.17 -18.14
N ALA A 128 -3.87 -4.84 -18.27
CA ALA A 128 -4.44 -4.31 -19.51
C ALA A 128 -3.79 -2.97 -19.92
N ARG A 129 -3.47 -2.08 -18.97
CA ARG A 129 -2.74 -0.82 -19.25
C ARG A 129 -1.31 -1.09 -19.74
N GLU A 130 -0.72 -2.21 -19.33
CA GLU A 130 0.61 -2.67 -19.76
C GLU A 130 0.57 -3.51 -21.05
N GLY A 131 -0.61 -3.78 -21.61
CA GLY A 131 -0.77 -4.67 -22.77
C GLY A 131 -0.50 -6.15 -22.44
N SER A 132 -0.69 -6.56 -21.18
CA SER A 132 -0.50 -7.92 -20.69
C SER A 132 -1.78 -8.49 -20.07
N PHE A 133 -1.72 -9.75 -19.60
CA PHE A 133 -2.83 -10.42 -18.91
C PHE A 133 -2.35 -10.91 -17.54
N PHE A 134 -3.22 -10.76 -16.54
CA PHE A 134 -2.98 -11.28 -15.20
C PHE A 134 -3.20 -12.80 -15.16
N SER A 135 -2.36 -13.50 -14.41
CA SER A 135 -2.49 -14.93 -14.11
C SER A 135 -2.60 -15.13 -12.61
N GLU A 136 -3.46 -16.04 -12.15
CA GLU A 136 -3.63 -16.36 -10.72
C GLU A 136 -2.39 -17.00 -10.07
N ASP A 137 -1.45 -17.49 -10.89
CA ASP A 137 -0.15 -17.99 -10.42
C ASP A 137 0.93 -16.89 -10.38
N GLU A 138 0.57 -15.65 -10.75
CA GLU A 138 1.51 -14.52 -10.72
C GLU A 138 1.96 -14.24 -9.27
N PRO A 139 3.26 -14.04 -9.03
CA PRO A 139 3.76 -13.74 -7.69
C PRO A 139 3.28 -12.37 -7.23
N ILE A 140 2.64 -12.36 -6.06
CA ILE A 140 2.16 -11.18 -5.35
C ILE A 140 3.06 -10.92 -4.15
N VAL A 141 3.33 -9.64 -3.90
CA VAL A 141 3.95 -9.15 -2.69
C VAL A 141 2.82 -8.87 -1.69
N PHE A 142 2.71 -9.71 -0.68
CA PHE A 142 1.81 -9.56 0.44
C PHE A 142 2.51 -8.79 1.55
N GLU A 143 2.20 -7.51 1.66
CA GLU A 143 2.78 -6.62 2.66
C GLU A 143 1.82 -6.45 3.85
N ARG A 144 2.34 -6.60 5.06
CA ARG A 144 1.69 -6.14 6.30
C ARG A 144 2.42 -4.93 6.83
N PHE A 145 1.69 -3.94 7.29
CA PHE A 145 2.24 -2.69 7.80
C PHE A 145 1.48 -2.22 9.04
N ARG A 146 2.03 -1.20 9.69
CA ARG A 146 1.34 -0.45 10.75
C ARG A 146 1.40 1.04 10.47
N LEU A 147 0.33 1.75 10.80
CA LEU A 147 0.32 3.20 10.85
C LEU A 147 1.20 3.66 12.01
N ILE A 148 2.21 4.49 11.73
CA ILE A 148 3.14 4.99 12.77
C ILE A 148 3.04 6.51 12.98
N TRP A 149 2.49 7.24 12.01
CA TRP A 149 2.36 8.68 12.13
C TRP A 149 1.26 9.23 11.23
N THR A 150 0.59 10.27 11.72
CA THR A 150 -0.34 11.10 10.95
C THR A 150 0.02 12.56 11.22
N PRO A 151 -0.01 13.45 10.20
CA PRO A 151 0.09 14.87 10.44
C PRO A 151 -1.12 15.27 11.29
N GLY A 152 -0.90 15.56 12.57
CA GLY A 152 -1.99 15.98 13.45
C GLY A 152 -2.77 17.13 12.82
N THR A 153 -4.10 17.10 12.94
CA THR A 153 -4.98 18.19 12.54
C THR A 153 -4.56 19.42 13.34
N GLN A 154 -4.05 20.45 12.66
CA GLN A 154 -3.97 21.79 13.26
C GLN A 154 -5.39 22.36 13.42
#